data_AF-A0AA48HSE6-F1
#
_entry.id   AF-A0AA48HSE6-F1
#
_cell.length_a   1.000
_cell.length_b   1.000
_cell.length_c   1.000
_cell.angle_alpha   90.00
_cell.angle_beta   90.00
_cell.angle_gamma   90.00
#
_symmetry.space_group_name_H-M   'P 1'
#
loop_
_entity.id
_entity.type
_entity.pdbx_description
1 polymer ?
#
loop_
_entity_poly.entity_id
_entity_poly.type
_entity_poly.pdbx_seq_one_letter_code
_entity_poly.pdbx_strand_id
1 'polypeptide(L)'
;MRGFLVSAMSLAAVFSLLPGFATAENQYQSDAECDVVIPSNQHLLDGETSGIDSGATICLAAGERGPLRIRNVLGSEEAPVVIRNEQGTVTTTPYEYSIAIEGSKWLRLTSIAPSESESYGIKLGGTLSIGALSEKIEIDHIEIYRARFAGMLIKTDPNCDSATWAENFTMSGIKIHHNYIHDTEEGEGMYVGYTGLQRNLECEGVATTVYPHKLQNVDISHNVLENIAADGIQLNSVLGDSRISQNRIYRTGVSPFSPYWQNTGIQVGGSDVEVSGNLIFKSGGNGMMLDGDALTVKDNHILYAGENGIFARNPAQQNAEISNGEPHQYKNNLIVQSTSYGIKLYAVNTVRPHQITDNSIENFGQVDQAGRPMTFSYLNSDVLVDENNNRHYIVSEKAQ
;
A
#
# COMPACT_ATOMS: atom_id res chain seq x y z
N MET A 1 35.88 12.67 -48.79
CA MET A 1 34.54 12.17 -49.21
C MET A 1 34.45 10.73 -48.74
N ARG A 2 33.53 10.25 -47.91
CA ARG A 2 32.29 10.77 -47.30
C ARG A 2 32.35 10.45 -45.81
N GLY A 3 32.07 11.45 -44.96
CA GLY A 3 31.88 11.24 -43.52
C GLY A 3 30.42 10.89 -43.24
N PHE A 4 30.21 10.04 -42.24
CA PHE A 4 28.92 9.91 -41.56
C PHE A 4 29.11 10.45 -40.15
N LEU A 5 28.67 11.70 -39.93
CA LEU A 5 28.39 12.22 -38.60
C LEU A 5 27.13 11.52 -38.10
N VAL A 6 27.23 10.76 -37.02
CA VAL A 6 26.06 10.40 -36.22
C VAL A 6 25.85 11.53 -35.23
N SER A 7 24.76 12.26 -35.43
CA SER A 7 24.33 13.40 -34.64
C SER A 7 24.12 13.00 -33.19
N ALA A 8 24.77 13.71 -32.27
CA ALA A 8 24.42 13.71 -30.85
C ALA A 8 22.98 14.20 -30.68
N MET A 9 22.04 13.28 -30.46
CA MET A 9 20.71 13.62 -29.94
C MET A 9 20.88 13.96 -28.46
N SER A 10 20.98 15.25 -28.18
CA SER A 10 20.83 15.80 -26.84
C SER A 10 19.42 15.46 -26.34
N LEU A 11 19.31 14.53 -25.40
CA LEU A 11 18.08 14.26 -24.65
C LEU A 11 17.87 15.39 -23.63
N ALA A 12 17.60 16.59 -24.12
CA ALA A 12 17.22 17.74 -23.32
C ALA A 12 15.72 17.99 -23.52
N ALA A 13 14.89 17.11 -22.96
CA ALA A 13 13.45 17.31 -22.82
C ALA A 13 12.83 16.25 -21.87
N VAL A 14 13.21 16.25 -20.60
CA VAL A 14 12.40 15.62 -19.53
C VAL A 14 12.29 16.62 -18.38
N PHE A 15 11.63 17.75 -18.65
CA PHE A 15 11.19 18.69 -17.61
C PHE A 15 9.88 19.36 -18.05
N SER A 16 8.86 18.54 -18.28
CA SER A 16 7.47 18.97 -18.32
C SER A 16 6.54 17.76 -18.15
N LEU A 17 6.75 17.02 -17.07
CA LEU A 17 5.71 16.16 -16.49
C LEU A 17 5.46 16.71 -15.08
N LEU A 18 4.80 17.86 -15.02
CA LEU A 18 3.79 18.02 -13.98
C LEU A 18 2.62 17.15 -14.48
N PRO A 19 2.42 15.93 -13.99
CA PRO A 19 1.13 15.31 -14.19
C PRO A 19 0.14 16.28 -13.53
N GLY A 20 -0.72 16.88 -14.35
CA GLY A 20 -1.90 17.55 -13.84
C GLY A 20 -2.51 16.60 -12.82
N PHE A 21 -2.77 17.12 -11.62
CA PHE A 21 -3.56 16.41 -10.63
C PHE A 21 -4.70 15.78 -11.42
N ALA A 22 -4.73 14.45 -11.48
CA ALA A 22 -5.94 13.76 -11.89
C ALA A 22 -6.92 14.18 -10.81
N THR A 23 -7.67 15.23 -11.10
CA THR A 23 -8.84 15.62 -10.33
C THR A 23 -9.64 14.34 -10.30
N ALA A 24 -9.72 13.71 -9.13
CA ALA A 24 -10.81 12.79 -8.85
C ALA A 24 -12.04 13.46 -9.43
N GLU A 25 -12.79 12.76 -10.30
CA GLU A 25 -14.05 13.29 -10.79
C GLU A 25 -14.84 13.70 -9.55
N ASN A 26 -14.88 15.00 -9.30
CA ASN A 26 -15.36 15.55 -8.07
C ASN A 26 -16.86 15.32 -8.15
N GLN A 27 -17.33 14.20 -7.58
CA GLN A 27 -18.75 13.92 -7.50
C GLN A 27 -19.30 14.90 -6.48
N TYR A 28 -19.59 16.10 -6.97
CA TYR A 28 -20.58 17.00 -6.42
C TYR A 28 -21.94 16.30 -6.55
N GLN A 29 -22.13 15.25 -5.76
CA GLN A 29 -23.37 14.50 -5.73
C GLN A 29 -24.24 15.08 -4.61
N SER A 30 -25.46 15.43 -5.04
CA SER A 30 -26.60 16.02 -4.35
C SER A 30 -26.89 15.48 -2.94
N ASP A 31 -27.69 16.26 -2.19
CA ASP A 31 -28.41 15.96 -0.93
C ASP A 31 -29.01 14.52 -0.85
N ALA A 32 -28.17 13.49 -0.81
CA ALA A 32 -28.63 12.17 -0.40
C ALA A 32 -29.08 12.31 1.06
N GLU A 33 -30.33 11.94 1.32
CA GLU A 33 -30.91 12.00 2.66
C GLU A 33 -30.12 11.07 3.58
N CYS A 34 -29.77 11.55 4.77
CA CYS A 34 -29.07 10.76 5.78
C CYS A 34 -30.13 10.01 6.58
N ASP A 35 -30.04 8.67 6.64
CA ASP A 35 -30.94 7.87 7.49
C ASP A 35 -30.65 8.11 8.97
N VAL A 36 -29.36 8.31 9.29
CA VAL A 36 -28.87 8.60 10.65
C VAL A 36 -27.80 9.67 10.59
N VAL A 37 -27.84 10.62 11.52
CA VAL A 37 -26.78 11.63 11.71
C VAL A 37 -26.08 11.40 13.04
N ILE A 38 -24.75 11.26 13.00
CA ILE A 38 -23.90 11.10 14.18
C ILE A 38 -23.33 12.46 14.57
N PRO A 39 -23.75 13.04 15.70
CA PRO A 39 -23.24 14.35 16.14
C PRO A 39 -21.76 14.27 16.53
N SER A 40 -21.04 15.40 16.42
CA SER A 40 -19.59 15.47 16.63
C SER A 40 -19.14 15.10 18.06
N ASN A 41 -20.07 15.15 19.03
CA ASN A 41 -19.83 14.75 20.43
C ASN A 41 -20.13 13.27 20.73
N GLN A 42 -20.58 12.50 19.73
CA GLN A 42 -20.75 11.05 19.86
C GLN A 42 -19.46 10.34 19.41
N HIS A 43 -18.92 9.49 20.26
CA HIS A 43 -17.63 8.81 20.02
C HIS A 43 -17.76 7.31 19.72
N LEU A 44 -18.99 6.78 19.80
CA LEU A 44 -19.32 5.40 19.49
C LEU A 44 -20.55 5.37 18.59
N LEU A 45 -20.40 4.74 17.43
CA LEU A 45 -21.50 4.24 16.60
C LEU A 45 -21.49 2.73 16.71
N ASP A 46 -22.55 2.15 17.26
CA ASP A 46 -22.70 0.71 17.36
C ASP A 46 -23.97 0.30 16.61
N GLY A 47 -23.79 -0.39 15.48
CA GLY A 47 -24.86 -0.76 14.56
C GLY A 47 -25.90 -1.70 15.17
N GLU A 48 -25.48 -2.58 16.07
CA GLU A 48 -26.38 -3.53 16.75
C GLU A 48 -27.32 -2.80 17.70
N THR A 49 -26.79 -1.86 18.49
CA THR A 49 -27.60 -1.09 19.45
C THR A 49 -28.37 0.08 18.83
N SER A 50 -27.88 0.59 17.70
CA SER A 50 -28.48 1.74 17.01
C SER A 50 -29.53 1.32 15.97
N GLY A 51 -29.69 0.01 15.71
CA GLY A 51 -30.65 -0.51 14.74
C GLY A 51 -30.34 -0.06 13.32
N ILE A 52 -29.06 -0.09 12.93
CA ILE A 52 -28.63 0.27 11.57
C ILE A 52 -28.99 -0.86 10.62
N ASP A 53 -29.90 -0.60 9.69
CA ASP A 53 -30.28 -1.53 8.64
C ASP A 53 -29.25 -1.54 7.50
N SER A 54 -29.15 -2.67 6.79
CA SER A 54 -28.39 -2.76 5.53
C SER A 54 -28.86 -1.70 4.52
N GLY A 55 -27.92 -1.08 3.83
CA GLY A 55 -28.19 -0.01 2.86
C GLY A 55 -28.34 1.38 3.46
N ALA A 56 -28.32 1.51 4.79
CA ALA A 56 -28.41 2.81 5.44
C ALA A 56 -27.24 3.73 5.07
N THR A 57 -27.55 5.01 4.90
CA THR A 57 -26.59 6.11 4.80
C THR A 57 -26.51 6.82 6.14
N ILE A 58 -25.36 6.70 6.79
CA ILE A 58 -25.04 7.36 8.05
C ILE A 58 -24.16 8.57 7.75
N CYS A 59 -24.57 9.74 8.20
CA CYS A 59 -23.82 10.96 8.04
C CYS A 59 -23.13 11.39 9.34
N LEU A 60 -21.90 11.86 9.22
CA LEU A 60 -21.14 12.46 10.31
C LEU A 60 -21.36 13.96 10.25
N ALA A 61 -21.82 14.55 11.37
CA ALA A 61 -22.03 15.99 11.46
C ALA A 61 -20.71 16.75 11.24
N ALA A 62 -20.76 17.78 10.40
CA ALA A 62 -19.61 18.62 10.10
C ALA A 62 -19.08 19.32 11.35
N GLY A 63 -17.78 19.62 11.34
CA GLY A 63 -17.05 20.23 12.44
C GLY A 63 -15.93 19.34 12.99
N GLU A 64 -15.27 19.86 14.02
CA GLU A 64 -14.25 19.11 14.75
C GLU A 64 -14.90 18.06 15.64
N ARG A 65 -14.34 16.85 15.65
CA ARG A 65 -14.76 15.77 16.55
C ARG A 65 -13.56 15.06 17.16
N GLY A 66 -13.80 14.42 18.31
CA GLY A 66 -12.88 13.44 18.86
C GLY A 66 -12.95 12.10 18.10
N PRO A 67 -12.14 11.10 18.52
CA PRO A 67 -12.11 9.79 17.89
C PRO A 67 -13.50 9.15 17.82
N LEU A 68 -13.76 8.42 16.73
CA LEU A 68 -15.01 7.67 16.53
C LEU A 68 -14.72 6.17 16.41
N ARG A 69 -15.33 5.39 17.27
CA ARG A 69 -15.40 3.93 17.11
C ARG A 69 -16.69 3.56 16.38
N ILE A 70 -16.58 2.83 15.29
CA ILE A 70 -17.66 2.27 14.48
C ILE A 70 -17.64 0.77 14.71
N ARG A 71 -18.69 0.25 15.35
CA ARG A 71 -18.76 -1.15 15.79
C ARG A 71 -20.00 -1.83 15.25
N ASN A 72 -19.91 -3.09 14.88
CA ASN A 72 -21.05 -3.94 14.54
C ASN A 72 -21.98 -3.32 13.47
N VAL A 73 -21.41 -2.59 12.51
CA VAL A 73 -22.18 -2.06 11.38
C VAL A 73 -22.16 -3.10 10.27
N LEU A 74 -23.33 -3.69 10.00
CA LEU A 74 -23.48 -4.86 9.14
C LEU A 74 -24.43 -4.53 7.97
N GLY A 75 -23.86 -4.31 6.79
CA GLY A 75 -24.62 -4.24 5.54
C GLY A 75 -24.79 -5.60 4.87
N SER A 76 -25.17 -5.59 3.59
CA SER A 76 -25.10 -6.76 2.71
C SER A 76 -24.35 -6.43 1.41
N GLU A 77 -24.06 -7.44 0.60
CA GLU A 77 -23.42 -7.26 -0.71
C GLU A 77 -24.25 -6.36 -1.64
N GLU A 78 -25.57 -6.53 -1.61
CA GLU A 78 -26.53 -5.76 -2.42
C GLU A 78 -26.89 -4.41 -1.79
N ALA A 79 -26.67 -4.25 -0.48
CA ALA A 79 -27.04 -3.07 0.28
C ALA A 79 -25.97 -2.78 1.36
N PRO A 80 -24.77 -2.31 0.95
CA PRO A 80 -23.74 -1.93 1.90
C PRO A 80 -24.18 -0.70 2.70
N VAL A 81 -23.78 -0.61 3.96
CA VAL A 81 -23.94 0.63 4.74
C VAL A 81 -22.92 1.65 4.24
N VAL A 82 -23.33 2.91 4.10
CA VAL A 82 -22.44 4.01 3.70
C VAL A 82 -22.30 4.97 4.87
N ILE A 83 -21.06 5.28 5.27
CA ILE A 83 -20.74 6.35 6.20
C ILE A 83 -20.05 7.48 5.43
N ARG A 84 -20.54 8.70 5.57
CA ARG A 84 -19.93 9.90 4.96
C ARG A 84 -20.11 11.16 5.80
N ASN A 85 -19.48 12.27 5.43
CA ASN A 85 -19.82 13.57 5.99
C ASN A 85 -21.19 14.07 5.50
N GLU A 86 -21.85 14.87 6.34
CA GLU A 86 -22.90 15.80 5.89
C GLU A 86 -22.32 16.90 4.97
N GLN A 87 -23.10 17.94 4.66
CA GLN A 87 -22.55 19.14 4.05
C GLN A 87 -21.47 19.75 4.96
N GLY A 88 -20.30 20.04 4.38
CA GLY A 88 -19.14 20.60 5.09
C GLY A 88 -18.13 19.54 5.52
N THR A 89 -17.14 19.97 6.31
CA THR A 89 -15.95 19.17 6.62
C THR A 89 -16.03 18.56 8.01
N VAL A 90 -15.75 17.26 8.12
CA VAL A 90 -15.50 16.55 9.38
C VAL A 90 -14.00 16.50 9.59
N THR A 91 -13.53 16.98 10.74
CA THR A 91 -12.10 16.99 11.07
C THR A 91 -11.84 16.35 12.43
N THR A 92 -10.79 15.57 12.54
CA THR A 92 -10.19 15.23 13.84
C THR A 92 -8.86 15.99 13.99
N THR A 93 -8.55 16.41 15.21
CA THR A 93 -7.18 16.87 15.54
C THR A 93 -6.24 15.66 15.62
N PRO A 94 -4.91 15.86 15.56
CA PRO A 94 -3.93 14.77 15.74
C PRO A 94 -4.19 13.92 17.00
N TYR A 95 -4.69 12.71 16.78
CA TYR A 95 -4.89 11.63 17.74
C TYR A 95 -4.08 10.40 17.33
N GLU A 96 -3.95 9.44 18.26
CA GLU A 96 -3.42 8.11 17.90
C GLU A 96 -4.35 7.40 16.92
N TYR A 97 -5.67 7.45 17.17
CA TYR A 97 -6.72 6.94 16.30
C TYR A 97 -7.78 8.01 16.07
N SER A 98 -8.15 8.22 14.82
CA SER A 98 -9.25 9.11 14.43
C SER A 98 -10.55 8.34 14.25
N ILE A 99 -10.48 7.20 13.54
CA ILE A 99 -11.61 6.29 13.34
C ILE A 99 -11.14 4.86 13.53
N ALA A 100 -11.93 4.05 14.26
CA ALA A 100 -11.73 2.62 14.38
C ALA A 100 -12.99 1.85 13.95
N ILE A 101 -12.86 1.01 12.92
CA ILE A 101 -13.91 0.12 12.42
C ILE A 101 -13.67 -1.29 12.99
N GLU A 102 -14.65 -1.79 13.73
CA GLU A 102 -14.56 -3.02 14.51
C GLU A 102 -15.80 -3.91 14.26
N GLY A 103 -15.61 -5.22 14.06
CA GLY A 103 -16.72 -6.17 13.89
C GLY A 103 -17.72 -5.81 12.80
N SER A 104 -17.30 -5.07 11.77
CA SER A 104 -18.21 -4.51 10.76
C SER A 104 -18.03 -5.20 9.41
N LYS A 105 -19.07 -5.21 8.59
CA LYS A 105 -19.08 -5.90 7.30
C LYS A 105 -19.99 -5.22 6.28
N TRP A 106 -19.58 -5.24 5.01
CA TRP A 106 -20.29 -4.58 3.91
C TRP A 106 -20.52 -3.10 4.21
N LEU A 107 -19.42 -2.40 4.49
CA LEU A 107 -19.41 -1.02 4.94
C LEU A 107 -18.49 -0.21 4.04
N ARG A 108 -18.97 0.92 3.55
CA ARG A 108 -18.18 1.93 2.84
C ARG A 108 -18.04 3.18 3.70
N LEU A 109 -16.82 3.61 4.00
CA LEU A 109 -16.53 4.92 4.57
C LEU A 109 -15.97 5.80 3.46
N THR A 110 -16.73 6.83 3.11
CA THR A 110 -16.39 7.76 2.03
C THR A 110 -16.52 9.21 2.48
N SER A 111 -16.06 10.17 1.67
CA SER A 111 -16.41 11.57 1.86
C SER A 111 -16.95 12.21 0.59
N ILE A 112 -17.75 13.26 0.79
CA ILE A 112 -18.17 14.18 -0.27
C ILE A 112 -17.37 15.47 -0.15
N ALA A 113 -16.93 16.02 -1.28
CA ALA A 113 -16.20 17.27 -1.33
C ALA A 113 -17.05 18.43 -0.79
N PRO A 114 -16.57 19.20 0.21
CA PRO A 114 -17.34 20.31 0.77
C PRO A 114 -17.33 21.55 -0.15
N SER A 115 -16.35 21.68 -1.04
CA SER A 115 -16.28 22.75 -2.05
C SER A 115 -15.46 22.35 -3.29
N GLU A 116 -15.52 23.12 -4.38
CA GLU A 116 -14.72 22.87 -5.61
C GLU A 116 -13.22 22.94 -5.33
N SER A 117 -12.83 23.72 -4.32
CA SER A 117 -11.45 23.87 -3.86
C SER A 117 -11.02 22.85 -2.79
N GLU A 118 -11.93 22.07 -2.24
CA GLU A 118 -11.66 21.09 -1.19
C GLU A 118 -12.11 19.69 -1.62
N SER A 119 -11.16 18.82 -1.93
CA SER A 119 -11.45 17.49 -2.47
C SER A 119 -11.91 16.46 -1.42
N TYR A 120 -11.71 16.73 -0.14
CA TYR A 120 -11.95 15.78 0.95
C TYR A 120 -12.83 16.39 2.05
N GLY A 121 -14.00 15.79 2.28
CA GLY A 121 -14.94 16.20 3.33
C GLY A 121 -14.70 15.54 4.67
N ILE A 122 -13.88 14.50 4.73
CA ILE A 122 -13.42 13.88 5.97
C ILE A 122 -11.90 13.96 6.00
N LYS A 123 -11.38 14.65 7.02
CA LYS A 123 -9.95 14.89 7.24
C LYS A 123 -9.55 14.39 8.62
N LEU A 124 -8.72 13.35 8.66
CA LEU A 124 -8.39 12.63 9.87
C LEU A 124 -6.96 12.93 10.31
N GLY A 125 -6.81 13.69 11.39
CA GLY A 125 -5.53 13.84 12.08
C GLY A 125 -5.23 12.61 12.91
N GLY A 126 -4.81 11.49 12.33
CA GLY A 126 -4.56 10.25 13.08
C GLY A 126 -4.99 8.98 12.35
N THR A 127 -4.69 7.82 12.94
CA THR A 127 -4.89 6.51 12.31
C THR A 127 -6.37 6.24 12.01
N LEU A 128 -6.67 5.75 10.80
CA LEU A 128 -7.92 5.04 10.48
C LEU A 128 -7.65 3.54 10.57
N SER A 129 -8.32 2.84 11.50
CA SER A 129 -8.11 1.40 11.67
C SER A 129 -9.31 0.56 11.26
N ILE A 130 -9.02 -0.63 10.73
CA ILE A 130 -10.00 -1.69 10.47
C ILE A 130 -9.50 -2.96 11.15
N GLY A 131 -10.31 -3.53 12.04
CA GLY A 131 -9.92 -4.71 12.80
C GLY A 131 -11.09 -5.43 13.44
N ALA A 132 -10.80 -6.19 14.49
CA ALA A 132 -11.79 -6.98 15.24
C ALA A 132 -12.72 -7.77 14.32
N LEU A 133 -12.14 -8.60 13.44
CA LEU A 133 -12.86 -9.48 12.51
C LEU A 133 -13.69 -8.76 11.42
N SER A 134 -13.41 -7.49 11.15
CA SER A 134 -14.07 -6.77 10.04
C SER A 134 -13.61 -7.29 8.67
N GLU A 135 -14.52 -7.34 7.70
CA GLU A 135 -14.26 -7.72 6.31
C GLU A 135 -15.25 -7.02 5.36
N LYS A 136 -15.01 -7.05 4.04
CA LYS A 136 -15.86 -6.37 3.04
C LYS A 136 -16.01 -4.86 3.33
N ILE A 137 -14.87 -4.19 3.50
CA ILE A 137 -14.80 -2.76 3.84
C ILE A 137 -14.21 -1.97 2.68
N GLU A 138 -14.85 -0.86 2.33
CA GLU A 138 -14.38 0.08 1.30
C GLU A 138 -14.08 1.44 1.96
N ILE A 139 -12.87 1.96 1.75
CA ILE A 139 -12.44 3.28 2.25
C ILE A 139 -12.00 4.14 1.08
N ASP A 140 -12.67 5.27 0.89
CA ASP A 140 -12.37 6.14 -0.24
C ASP A 140 -12.60 7.62 0.00
N HIS A 141 -11.88 8.45 -0.77
CA HIS A 141 -11.97 9.91 -0.67
C HIS A 141 -11.80 10.42 0.76
N ILE A 142 -10.86 9.86 1.54
CA ILE A 142 -10.50 10.34 2.87
C ILE A 142 -9.12 10.99 2.83
N GLU A 143 -8.97 12.13 3.51
CA GLU A 143 -7.68 12.72 3.83
C GLU A 143 -7.23 12.24 5.22
N ILE A 144 -6.01 11.74 5.34
CA ILE A 144 -5.41 11.31 6.59
C ILE A 144 -4.06 11.99 6.72
N TYR A 145 -3.83 12.67 7.84
CA TYR A 145 -2.61 13.44 8.05
C TYR A 145 -2.06 13.24 9.46
N ARG A 146 -0.74 13.36 9.60
CA ARG A 146 -0.06 13.37 10.92
C ARG A 146 -0.43 12.20 11.83
N ALA A 147 -0.70 11.04 11.22
CA ALA A 147 -0.86 9.81 11.97
C ALA A 147 0.48 9.41 12.56
N ARG A 148 0.51 9.12 13.87
CA ARG A 148 1.73 8.72 14.55
C ARG A 148 2.17 7.33 14.15
N PHE A 149 1.30 6.33 14.33
CA PHE A 149 1.64 4.94 14.00
C PHE A 149 1.52 4.66 12.50
N ALA A 150 0.32 4.68 11.92
CA ALA A 150 0.13 4.52 10.48
C ALA A 150 -1.05 5.36 10.00
N GLY A 151 -1.04 5.84 8.76
CA GLY A 151 -2.21 6.49 8.18
C GLY A 151 -3.43 5.57 8.23
N MET A 152 -3.27 4.33 7.75
CA MET A 152 -4.26 3.26 7.90
C MET A 152 -3.65 2.03 8.59
N LEU A 153 -4.37 1.48 9.57
CA LEU A 153 -4.00 0.24 10.27
C LEU A 153 -5.07 -0.82 10.09
N ILE A 154 -4.82 -1.80 9.22
CA ILE A 154 -5.81 -2.78 8.79
C ILE A 154 -5.31 -4.18 9.16
N LYS A 155 -5.77 -4.69 10.30
CA LYS A 155 -5.44 -6.02 10.80
C LYS A 155 -6.37 -6.42 11.96
N THR A 156 -6.54 -7.72 12.14
CA THR A 156 -6.94 -8.29 13.44
C THR A 156 -5.75 -8.96 14.12
N ASP A 157 -5.40 -8.51 15.32
CA ASP A 157 -4.34 -9.16 16.10
C ASP A 157 -4.87 -10.48 16.69
N PRO A 158 -4.18 -11.62 16.49
CA PRO A 158 -4.59 -12.87 17.11
C PRO A 158 -4.45 -12.77 18.63
N ASN A 159 -5.49 -13.20 19.33
CA ASN A 159 -5.60 -13.20 20.78
C ASN A 159 -6.15 -14.54 21.30
N CYS A 160 -6.59 -14.64 22.56
CA CYS A 160 -7.09 -15.91 23.12
C CYS A 160 -8.48 -16.32 22.63
N ASP A 161 -9.19 -15.45 21.90
CA ASP A 161 -10.37 -15.81 21.13
C ASP A 161 -9.96 -16.51 19.84
N SER A 162 -10.38 -17.77 19.69
CA SER A 162 -10.06 -18.58 18.52
C SER A 162 -10.63 -18.03 17.22
N ALA A 163 -11.68 -17.19 17.27
CA ALA A 163 -12.20 -16.51 16.08
C ALA A 163 -11.15 -15.63 15.39
N THR A 164 -10.11 -15.17 16.12
CA THR A 164 -9.03 -14.34 15.56
C THR A 164 -7.89 -15.14 14.91
N TRP A 165 -7.94 -16.47 14.97
CA TRP A 165 -6.86 -17.33 14.50
C TRP A 165 -6.97 -17.62 12.99
N ALA A 166 -5.82 -17.90 12.36
CA ALA A 166 -5.69 -18.08 10.92
C ALA A 166 -6.66 -19.12 10.32
N GLU A 167 -6.95 -20.19 11.06
CA GLU A 167 -7.86 -21.26 10.64
C GLU A 167 -9.35 -20.86 10.67
N ASN A 168 -9.70 -19.80 11.40
CA ASN A 168 -11.09 -19.39 11.62
C ASN A 168 -11.43 -18.07 10.93
N PHE A 169 -10.44 -17.25 10.58
CA PHE A 169 -10.68 -15.95 9.97
C PHE A 169 -9.68 -15.61 8.85
N THR A 170 -10.25 -15.18 7.72
CA THR A 170 -9.54 -14.52 6.62
C THR A 170 -10.19 -13.16 6.42
N MET A 171 -9.42 -12.09 6.56
CA MET A 171 -9.93 -10.74 6.27
C MET A 171 -9.95 -10.56 4.75
N SER A 172 -11.15 -10.40 4.19
CA SER A 172 -11.34 -10.40 2.75
C SER A 172 -12.12 -9.19 2.23
N GLY A 173 -11.92 -8.84 0.96
CA GLY A 173 -12.69 -7.80 0.29
C GLY A 173 -12.45 -6.40 0.85
N ILE A 174 -11.19 -6.08 1.14
CA ILE A 174 -10.80 -4.73 1.58
C ILE A 174 -10.47 -3.91 0.34
N LYS A 175 -11.10 -2.74 0.20
CA LYS A 175 -10.83 -1.79 -0.87
C LYS A 175 -10.41 -0.44 -0.30
N ILE A 176 -9.31 0.10 -0.79
CA ILE A 176 -8.75 1.38 -0.34
C ILE A 176 -8.40 2.17 -1.58
N HIS A 177 -9.17 3.23 -1.87
CA HIS A 177 -8.90 4.00 -3.08
C HIS A 177 -9.22 5.48 -3.02
N HIS A 178 -8.50 6.28 -3.82
CA HIS A 178 -8.71 7.73 -3.93
C HIS A 178 -8.51 8.49 -2.61
N ASN A 179 -7.74 7.93 -1.67
CA ASN A 179 -7.40 8.59 -0.41
C ASN A 179 -6.12 9.43 -0.57
N TYR A 180 -5.99 10.44 0.29
CA TYR A 180 -4.76 11.22 0.45
C TYR A 180 -4.19 11.00 1.85
N ILE A 181 -3.01 10.39 1.94
CA ILE A 181 -2.34 10.13 3.22
C ILE A 181 -1.02 10.91 3.22
N HIS A 182 -0.81 11.78 4.21
CA HIS A 182 0.42 12.57 4.23
C HIS A 182 0.97 12.91 5.59
N ASP A 183 2.26 13.20 5.61
CA ASP A 183 3.00 13.67 6.78
C ASP A 183 2.80 12.76 8.01
N THR A 184 2.86 11.44 7.84
CA THR A 184 2.85 10.51 8.97
C THR A 184 4.08 10.75 9.84
N GLU A 185 3.94 10.64 11.16
CA GLU A 185 4.97 11.11 12.10
C GLU A 185 5.95 10.01 12.54
N GLU A 186 5.53 8.75 12.71
CA GLU A 186 6.42 7.67 13.19
C GLU A 186 6.34 6.35 12.39
N GLY A 187 5.33 6.13 11.55
CA GLY A 187 5.23 4.88 10.78
C GLY A 187 4.57 4.99 9.41
N GLU A 188 3.94 3.90 8.95
CA GLU A 188 3.62 3.68 7.55
C GLU A 188 2.47 4.57 7.03
N GLY A 189 2.37 4.72 5.71
CA GLY A 189 1.17 5.29 5.10
C GLY A 189 0.00 4.34 5.27
N MET A 190 0.21 3.07 4.90
CA MET A 190 -0.76 2.00 5.08
C MET A 190 -0.08 0.75 5.65
N TYR A 191 -0.49 0.33 6.82
CA TYR A 191 -0.14 -0.96 7.42
C TYR A 191 -1.31 -1.93 7.21
N VAL A 192 -1.24 -2.77 6.18
CA VAL A 192 -2.29 -3.73 5.83
C VAL A 192 -1.77 -5.16 6.04
N GLY A 193 -2.41 -5.87 6.95
CA GLY A 193 -2.05 -7.25 7.31
C GLY A 193 -1.01 -7.36 8.42
N TYR A 194 -0.99 -8.51 9.08
CA TYR A 194 -0.10 -8.78 10.20
C TYR A 194 1.29 -9.22 9.71
N THR A 195 2.36 -8.72 10.34
CA THR A 195 3.77 -8.94 9.94
C THR A 195 4.41 -10.18 10.56
N GLY A 196 3.99 -10.58 11.76
CA GLY A 196 4.54 -11.75 12.44
C GLY A 196 3.98 -13.07 11.90
N LEU A 197 4.74 -14.16 12.03
CA LEU A 197 4.29 -15.50 11.63
C LEU A 197 3.34 -16.14 12.65
N GLN A 198 3.59 -15.90 13.94
CA GLN A 198 2.84 -16.45 15.06
C GLN A 198 2.98 -15.56 16.29
N ARG A 199 2.14 -15.79 17.30
CA ARG A 199 2.22 -15.18 18.62
C ARG A 199 2.11 -16.26 19.70
N ASN A 200 2.93 -16.17 20.73
CA ASN A 200 2.79 -17.00 21.93
C ASN A 200 1.97 -16.23 22.97
N LEU A 201 0.90 -16.84 23.45
CA LEU A 201 -0.06 -16.28 24.40
C LEU A 201 -0.20 -17.20 25.61
N GLU A 202 -0.71 -16.66 26.71
CA GLU A 202 -1.22 -17.44 27.83
C GLU A 202 -2.73 -17.31 27.86
N CYS A 203 -3.44 -18.39 27.53
CA CYS A 203 -4.90 -18.44 27.46
C CYS A 203 -5.41 -19.39 28.53
N GLU A 204 -6.15 -18.85 29.50
CA GLU A 204 -6.69 -19.63 30.63
C GLU A 204 -5.62 -20.44 31.39
N GLY A 205 -4.40 -19.89 31.50
CA GLY A 205 -3.27 -20.54 32.17
C GLY A 205 -2.54 -21.59 31.30
N VAL A 206 -2.91 -21.71 30.02
CA VAL A 206 -2.25 -22.60 29.05
C VAL A 206 -1.44 -21.77 28.06
N ALA A 207 -0.17 -22.13 27.87
CA ALA A 207 0.65 -21.53 26.82
C ALA A 207 0.16 -21.98 25.44
N THR A 208 -0.25 -21.04 24.61
CA THR A 208 -0.86 -21.28 23.30
C THR A 208 -0.11 -20.51 22.22
N THR A 209 0.30 -21.20 21.16
CA THR A 209 0.82 -20.57 19.94
C THR A 209 -0.35 -20.35 18.98
N VAL A 210 -0.58 -19.09 18.60
CA VAL A 210 -1.66 -18.69 17.69
C VAL A 210 -1.07 -18.09 16.41
N TYR A 211 -1.77 -18.28 15.30
CA TYR A 211 -1.37 -17.79 13.99
C TYR A 211 -2.31 -16.66 13.54
N PRO A 212 -1.79 -15.57 12.97
CA PRO A 212 -2.61 -14.44 12.53
C PRO A 212 -3.40 -14.78 11.27
N HIS A 213 -4.60 -14.21 11.16
CA HIS A 213 -5.42 -14.20 9.94
C HIS A 213 -4.64 -13.84 8.68
N LYS A 214 -5.10 -14.38 7.55
CA LYS A 214 -4.61 -14.04 6.20
C LYS A 214 -5.49 -12.98 5.54
N LEU A 215 -4.92 -12.35 4.52
CA LEU A 215 -5.62 -11.43 3.63
C LEU A 215 -5.91 -12.08 2.29
N GLN A 216 -7.08 -11.81 1.73
CA GLN A 216 -7.45 -12.21 0.37
C GLN A 216 -8.34 -11.15 -0.27
N ASN A 217 -8.27 -10.95 -1.59
CA ASN A 217 -9.13 -9.98 -2.28
C ASN A 217 -8.98 -8.57 -1.68
N VAL A 218 -7.74 -8.07 -1.65
CA VAL A 218 -7.41 -6.72 -1.21
C VAL A 218 -7.07 -5.86 -2.43
N ASP A 219 -7.72 -4.71 -2.56
CA ASP A 219 -7.48 -3.73 -3.61
C ASP A 219 -7.03 -2.39 -3.01
N ILE A 220 -5.79 -2.00 -3.29
CA ILE A 220 -5.24 -0.70 -2.88
C ILE A 220 -4.93 0.07 -4.16
N SER A 221 -5.78 1.05 -4.53
CA SER A 221 -5.60 1.74 -5.80
C SER A 221 -5.87 3.23 -5.80
N HIS A 222 -5.25 3.98 -6.71
CA HIS A 222 -5.51 5.42 -6.89
C HIS A 222 -5.28 6.30 -5.65
N ASN A 223 -4.52 5.83 -4.66
CA ASN A 223 -4.21 6.63 -3.48
C ASN A 223 -3.01 7.54 -3.75
N VAL A 224 -2.97 8.68 -3.06
CA VAL A 224 -1.82 9.57 -3.01
C VAL A 224 -1.21 9.49 -1.61
N LEU A 225 0.06 9.16 -1.53
CA LEU A 225 0.82 9.11 -0.29
C LEU A 225 1.98 10.10 -0.37
N GLU A 226 2.15 10.97 0.62
CA GLU A 226 3.18 12.02 0.60
C GLU A 226 3.88 12.19 1.95
N ASN A 227 5.21 12.28 1.95
CA ASN A 227 6.04 12.49 3.15
C ASN A 227 5.73 11.47 4.26
N ILE A 228 5.84 10.18 3.92
CA ILE A 228 5.57 9.09 4.86
C ILE A 228 6.82 8.81 5.69
N ALA A 229 6.67 8.69 7.02
CA ALA A 229 7.77 8.42 7.93
C ALA A 229 8.44 7.07 7.66
N ALA A 230 7.67 5.99 7.53
CA ALA A 230 8.18 4.64 7.26
C ALA A 230 7.85 4.16 5.83
N ASP A 231 7.36 2.92 5.68
CA ASP A 231 6.93 2.36 4.39
C ASP A 231 5.69 3.10 3.86
N GLY A 232 5.61 3.30 2.53
CA GLY A 232 4.41 3.89 1.91
C GLY A 232 3.19 2.99 2.07
N ILE A 233 3.22 1.85 1.38
CA ILE A 233 2.17 0.82 1.45
C ILE A 233 2.81 -0.49 1.88
N GLN A 234 2.32 -1.06 2.97
CA GLN A 234 2.62 -2.44 3.37
C GLN A 234 1.38 -3.31 3.21
N LEU A 235 1.52 -4.42 2.49
CA LEU A 235 0.51 -5.46 2.36
C LEU A 235 1.13 -6.82 2.69
N ASN A 236 0.85 -7.36 3.88
CA ASN A 236 1.46 -8.60 4.38
C ASN A 236 0.44 -9.69 4.71
N SER A 237 0.91 -10.95 4.81
CA SER A 237 0.08 -12.13 5.08
C SER A 237 -0.99 -12.39 4.01
N VAL A 238 -0.70 -12.08 2.75
CA VAL A 238 -1.61 -12.31 1.62
C VAL A 238 -1.63 -13.78 1.20
N LEU A 239 -2.84 -14.30 1.01
CA LEU A 239 -3.11 -15.64 0.47
C LEU A 239 -3.30 -15.63 -1.05
N GLY A 240 -3.88 -14.55 -1.60
CA GLY A 240 -3.98 -14.33 -3.04
C GLY A 240 -5.03 -13.28 -3.44
N ASP A 241 -5.31 -13.22 -4.73
CA ASP A 241 -6.33 -12.36 -5.36
C ASP A 241 -6.21 -10.86 -5.02
N SER A 242 -5.00 -10.35 -4.78
CA SER A 242 -4.81 -8.97 -4.30
C SER A 242 -4.07 -8.10 -5.30
N ARG A 243 -4.34 -6.79 -5.26
CA ARG A 243 -3.70 -5.80 -6.14
C ARG A 243 -3.32 -4.51 -5.43
N ILE A 244 -2.19 -3.95 -5.84
CA ILE A 244 -1.74 -2.59 -5.49
C ILE A 244 -1.51 -1.86 -6.80
N SER A 245 -2.40 -0.93 -7.18
CA SER A 245 -2.36 -0.35 -8.52
C SER A 245 -2.59 1.15 -8.59
N GLN A 246 -1.89 1.83 -9.50
CA GLN A 246 -2.16 3.24 -9.83
C GLN A 246 -2.05 4.21 -8.63
N ASN A 247 -1.29 3.84 -7.59
CA ASN A 247 -0.99 4.71 -6.47
C ASN A 247 0.16 5.66 -6.83
N ARG A 248 0.18 6.83 -6.21
CA ARG A 248 1.27 7.81 -6.31
C ARG A 248 1.89 8.01 -4.94
N ILE A 249 3.16 7.63 -4.80
CA ILE A 249 3.88 7.64 -3.53
C ILE A 249 5.06 8.59 -3.66
N TYR A 250 5.02 9.70 -2.92
CA TYR A 250 6.04 10.73 -2.91
C TYR A 250 6.72 10.75 -1.56
N ARG A 251 7.98 10.32 -1.53
CA ARG A 251 8.84 10.31 -0.34
C ARG A 251 8.34 9.40 0.78
N THR A 252 9.06 8.32 1.00
CA THR A 252 8.91 7.43 2.16
C THR A 252 10.22 7.42 2.95
N GLY A 253 10.21 6.95 4.20
CA GLY A 253 11.43 7.00 5.03
C GLY A 253 11.79 8.40 5.52
N VAL A 254 10.81 9.29 5.70
CA VAL A 254 11.03 10.64 6.26
C VAL A 254 11.35 10.54 7.76
N SER A 255 12.18 11.45 8.28
CA SER A 255 12.53 11.52 9.72
C SER A 255 11.28 11.50 10.60
N PRO A 256 11.26 10.77 11.73
CA PRO A 256 12.40 10.20 12.46
C PRO A 256 12.86 8.80 12.02
N PHE A 257 12.19 8.14 11.08
CA PHE A 257 12.48 6.74 10.75
C PHE A 257 13.74 6.55 9.87
N SER A 258 14.19 7.61 9.19
CA SER A 258 15.48 7.64 8.49
C SER A 258 16.65 7.44 9.48
N PRO A 259 17.65 6.55 9.25
CA PRO A 259 17.94 5.78 8.02
C PRO A 259 17.97 4.24 8.17
N TYR A 260 17.44 3.62 9.23
CA TYR A 260 17.88 2.24 9.52
C TYR A 260 17.02 1.13 8.92
N TRP A 261 15.67 1.17 8.98
CA TRP A 261 14.81 0.07 8.49
C TRP A 261 13.44 0.61 8.03
N GLN A 262 12.55 -0.21 7.43
CA GLN A 262 11.16 0.11 7.02
C GLN A 262 10.93 1.50 6.38
N ASN A 263 11.51 1.71 5.20
CA ASN A 263 11.47 2.96 4.44
C ASN A 263 11.21 2.74 2.94
N THR A 264 10.53 1.66 2.59
CA THR A 264 10.22 1.21 1.24
C THR A 264 9.07 2.03 0.64
N GLY A 265 9.00 2.13 -0.70
CA GLY A 265 7.80 2.63 -1.36
C GLY A 265 6.60 1.70 -1.16
N ILE A 266 6.69 0.47 -1.67
CA ILE A 266 5.68 -0.59 -1.51
C ILE A 266 6.34 -1.87 -0.99
N GLN A 267 5.80 -2.43 0.09
CA GLN A 267 6.13 -3.75 0.60
C GLN A 267 4.97 -4.73 0.38
N VAL A 268 5.27 -5.90 -0.17
CA VAL A 268 4.34 -7.02 -0.28
C VAL A 268 4.93 -8.26 0.40
N GLY A 269 4.13 -8.88 1.25
CA GLY A 269 4.40 -10.17 1.91
C GLY A 269 3.25 -11.15 1.68
N GLY A 270 3.46 -12.17 0.86
CA GLY A 270 2.46 -13.15 0.47
C GLY A 270 2.46 -13.41 -1.03
N SER A 271 1.60 -14.33 -1.48
CA SER A 271 1.61 -14.82 -2.86
C SER A 271 0.41 -14.32 -3.66
N ASP A 272 0.51 -14.40 -4.99
CA ASP A 272 -0.57 -14.04 -5.92
C ASP A 272 -1.06 -12.59 -5.74
N VAL A 273 -0.12 -11.65 -5.92
CA VAL A 273 -0.35 -10.21 -5.83
C VAL A 273 0.09 -9.53 -7.12
N GLU A 274 -0.79 -8.69 -7.68
CA GLU A 274 -0.45 -7.79 -8.77
C GLU A 274 -0.03 -6.41 -8.22
N VAL A 275 1.14 -5.93 -8.61
CA VAL A 275 1.61 -4.57 -8.32
C VAL A 275 1.80 -3.84 -9.65
N SER A 276 0.88 -2.93 -9.99
CA SER A 276 0.83 -2.37 -11.35
C SER A 276 0.56 -0.87 -11.48
N GLY A 277 1.25 -0.21 -12.41
CA GLY A 277 0.97 1.20 -12.75
C GLY A 277 1.23 2.21 -11.63
N ASN A 278 1.98 1.84 -10.58
CA ASN A 278 2.26 2.74 -9.47
C ASN A 278 3.42 3.69 -9.82
N LEU A 279 3.36 4.91 -9.29
CA LEU A 279 4.48 5.85 -9.27
C LEU A 279 5.08 5.87 -7.85
N ILE A 280 6.36 5.55 -7.75
CA ILE A 280 7.15 5.67 -6.52
C ILE A 280 8.27 6.66 -6.79
N PHE A 281 8.24 7.78 -6.09
CA PHE A 281 9.22 8.85 -6.23
C PHE A 281 9.92 9.09 -4.89
N LYS A 282 11.24 8.86 -4.87
CA LYS A 282 12.12 9.07 -3.72
C LYS A 282 11.77 8.24 -2.48
N SER A 283 11.71 6.92 -2.60
CA SER A 283 11.68 6.05 -1.41
C SER A 283 13.00 6.14 -0.64
N GLY A 284 12.95 6.19 0.69
CA GLY A 284 14.15 6.21 1.53
C GLY A 284 15.00 4.94 1.40
N GLY A 285 14.35 3.79 1.22
CA GLY A 285 14.97 2.51 0.94
C GLY A 285 14.61 2.00 -0.46
N ASN A 286 14.23 0.72 -0.54
CA ASN A 286 13.83 0.10 -1.80
C ASN A 286 12.60 0.79 -2.39
N GLY A 287 12.53 0.88 -3.72
CA GLY A 287 11.29 1.27 -4.38
C GLY A 287 10.18 0.27 -4.05
N MET A 288 10.51 -1.02 -4.19
CA MET A 288 9.65 -2.12 -3.77
C MET A 288 10.42 -3.20 -3.01
N MET A 289 9.78 -3.79 -1.99
CA MET A 289 10.23 -4.95 -1.23
C MET A 289 9.19 -6.06 -1.38
N LEU A 290 9.55 -7.17 -2.00
CA LEU A 290 8.62 -8.21 -2.39
C LEU A 290 9.04 -9.55 -1.76
N ASP A 291 8.16 -10.16 -0.99
CA ASP A 291 8.42 -11.41 -0.26
C ASP A 291 7.26 -12.38 -0.43
N GLY A 292 7.39 -13.34 -1.36
CA GLY A 292 6.31 -14.26 -1.69
C GLY A 292 6.58 -15.04 -2.97
N ASP A 293 5.53 -15.66 -3.52
CA ASP A 293 5.57 -16.35 -4.82
C ASP A 293 4.45 -15.81 -5.74
N ALA A 294 4.50 -16.11 -7.05
CA ALA A 294 3.47 -15.70 -8.02
C ALA A 294 3.19 -14.18 -8.09
N LEU A 295 4.19 -13.34 -7.83
CA LEU A 295 4.04 -11.88 -7.89
C LEU A 295 4.09 -11.36 -9.33
N THR A 296 3.14 -10.50 -9.71
CA THR A 296 3.10 -9.83 -11.02
C THR A 296 3.37 -8.34 -10.86
N VAL A 297 4.54 -7.88 -11.29
CA VAL A 297 5.01 -6.50 -11.14
C VAL A 297 5.16 -5.86 -12.51
N LYS A 298 4.21 -4.97 -12.88
CA LYS A 298 4.17 -4.43 -14.24
C LYS A 298 3.88 -2.94 -14.32
N ASP A 299 4.45 -2.28 -15.33
CA ASP A 299 4.12 -0.89 -15.67
C ASP A 299 4.35 0.11 -14.53
N ASN A 300 5.21 -0.21 -13.55
CA ASN A 300 5.50 0.69 -12.43
C ASN A 300 6.64 1.65 -12.78
N HIS A 301 6.55 2.88 -12.27
CA HIS A 301 7.59 3.90 -12.37
C HIS A 301 8.25 4.09 -11.00
N ILE A 302 9.51 3.69 -10.88
CA ILE A 302 10.29 3.76 -9.65
C ILE A 302 11.44 4.72 -9.88
N LEU A 303 11.37 5.89 -9.27
CA LEU A 303 12.30 6.99 -9.50
C LEU A 303 13.02 7.34 -8.21
N TYR A 304 14.35 7.34 -8.24
CA TYR A 304 15.24 7.80 -7.17
C TYR A 304 15.10 7.01 -5.86
N ALA A 305 15.04 5.68 -5.94
CA ALA A 305 15.05 4.83 -4.75
C ALA A 305 16.39 4.92 -3.99
N GLY A 306 16.33 5.06 -2.67
CA GLY A 306 17.51 5.14 -1.80
C GLY A 306 18.31 3.84 -1.71
N GLU A 307 17.73 2.71 -2.10
CA GLU A 307 18.42 1.43 -2.25
C GLU A 307 18.22 0.83 -3.65
N ASN A 308 17.59 -0.35 -3.76
CA ASN A 308 17.30 -0.99 -5.03
C ASN A 308 15.98 -0.45 -5.61
N GLY A 309 15.81 -0.47 -6.93
CA GLY A 309 14.51 -0.20 -7.52
C GLY A 309 13.48 -1.20 -7.02
N ILE A 310 13.79 -2.49 -7.19
CA ILE A 310 13.00 -3.61 -6.68
C ILE A 310 13.95 -4.58 -5.96
N PHE A 311 13.64 -4.93 -4.72
CA PHE A 311 14.19 -6.09 -4.05
C PHE A 311 13.10 -7.16 -3.90
N ALA A 312 13.42 -8.40 -4.25
CA ALA A 312 12.48 -9.50 -4.18
C ALA A 312 13.12 -10.77 -3.64
N ARG A 313 12.37 -11.54 -2.88
CA ARG A 313 12.70 -12.88 -2.38
C ARG A 313 11.42 -13.71 -2.21
N ASN A 314 11.57 -14.97 -1.84
CA ASN A 314 10.47 -15.85 -1.50
C ASN A 314 10.79 -16.68 -0.25
N PRO A 315 9.83 -17.43 0.32
CA PRO A 315 10.05 -18.25 1.52
C PRO A 315 11.21 -19.25 1.39
N ALA A 316 11.44 -19.80 0.19
CA ALA A 316 12.52 -20.74 -0.06
C ALA A 316 13.93 -20.15 0.15
N GLN A 317 14.08 -18.83 0.03
CA GLN A 317 15.32 -18.13 0.35
C GLN A 317 15.66 -18.22 1.85
N GLN A 318 14.65 -18.33 2.72
CA GLN A 318 14.82 -18.41 4.18
C GLN A 318 14.81 -19.87 4.67
N ASN A 319 14.11 -20.75 3.96
CA ASN A 319 14.10 -22.19 4.22
C ASN A 319 14.26 -22.97 2.91
N ALA A 320 15.47 -23.49 2.67
CA ALA A 320 15.83 -24.21 1.45
C ALA A 320 15.05 -25.53 1.25
N GLU A 321 14.34 -26.04 2.26
CA GLU A 321 13.46 -27.21 2.13
C GLU A 321 12.15 -26.88 1.40
N ILE A 322 11.77 -25.60 1.36
CA ILE A 322 10.62 -25.13 0.59
C ILE A 322 10.97 -25.19 -0.90
N SER A 323 10.12 -25.88 -1.65
CA SER A 323 10.27 -26.09 -3.08
C SER A 323 8.93 -25.88 -3.79
N ASN A 324 8.98 -25.82 -5.12
CA ASN A 324 7.82 -25.56 -5.98
C ASN A 324 7.24 -24.15 -5.79
N GLY A 325 8.09 -23.15 -5.53
CA GLY A 325 7.66 -21.75 -5.57
C GLY A 325 7.16 -21.37 -6.97
N GLU A 326 6.19 -20.47 -7.07
CA GLU A 326 5.73 -19.97 -8.37
C GLU A 326 6.53 -18.71 -8.75
N PRO A 327 6.93 -18.58 -10.03
CA PRO A 327 7.79 -17.49 -10.46
C PRO A 327 7.10 -16.14 -10.40
N HIS A 328 7.90 -15.12 -10.13
CA HIS A 328 7.55 -13.71 -10.34
C HIS A 328 7.62 -13.29 -11.80
N GLN A 329 6.84 -12.28 -12.15
CA GLN A 329 6.88 -11.60 -13.45
C GLN A 329 7.20 -10.12 -13.24
N TYR A 330 8.22 -9.62 -13.91
CA TYR A 330 8.63 -8.21 -13.93
C TYR A 330 8.55 -7.70 -15.36
N LYS A 331 7.52 -6.89 -15.66
CA LYS A 331 7.23 -6.48 -17.05
C LYS A 331 7.12 -4.97 -17.20
N ASN A 332 7.82 -4.40 -18.18
CA ASN A 332 7.64 -3.00 -18.60
C ASN A 332 7.73 -1.99 -17.44
N ASN A 333 8.54 -2.28 -16.41
CA ASN A 333 8.79 -1.33 -15.34
C ASN A 333 9.86 -0.34 -15.77
N LEU A 334 9.69 0.93 -15.36
CA LEU A 334 10.68 1.98 -15.50
C LEU A 334 11.35 2.22 -14.15
N ILE A 335 12.66 1.99 -14.08
CA ILE A 335 13.46 2.20 -12.88
C ILE A 335 14.54 3.22 -13.18
N VAL A 336 14.53 4.35 -12.49
CA VAL A 336 15.45 5.46 -12.75
C VAL A 336 16.22 5.78 -11.49
N GLN A 337 17.54 5.70 -11.58
CA GLN A 337 18.50 6.18 -10.60
C GLN A 337 18.23 5.65 -9.18
N SER A 338 18.00 4.33 -9.06
CA SER A 338 18.16 3.63 -7.78
C SER A 338 19.62 3.71 -7.34
N THR A 339 19.87 3.88 -6.04
CA THR A 339 21.24 3.99 -5.50
C THR A 339 22.04 2.68 -5.64
N SER A 340 21.33 1.55 -5.66
CA SER A 340 21.85 0.19 -5.82
C SER A 340 21.33 -0.42 -7.14
N TYR A 341 20.99 -1.71 -7.15
CA TYR A 341 20.53 -2.42 -8.34
C TYR A 341 19.14 -1.97 -8.78
N GLY A 342 18.90 -2.01 -10.10
CA GLY A 342 17.55 -1.86 -10.65
C GLY A 342 16.60 -2.93 -10.10
N ILE A 343 16.91 -4.21 -10.34
CA ILE A 343 16.19 -5.34 -9.74
C ILE A 343 17.19 -6.28 -9.04
N LYS A 344 16.93 -6.56 -7.77
CA LYS A 344 17.66 -7.54 -6.97
C LYS A 344 16.71 -8.68 -6.60
N LEU A 345 16.86 -9.82 -7.27
CA LEU A 345 15.93 -10.95 -7.23
C LEU A 345 16.59 -12.18 -6.61
N TYR A 346 16.17 -12.49 -5.38
CA TYR A 346 16.68 -13.57 -4.54
C TYR A 346 15.61 -14.66 -4.29
N ALA A 347 14.53 -14.68 -5.07
CA ALA A 347 13.56 -15.77 -5.03
C ALA A 347 14.15 -17.01 -5.73
N VAL A 348 14.05 -18.17 -5.08
CA VAL A 348 14.70 -19.43 -5.49
C VAL A 348 13.73 -20.61 -5.41
N ASN A 349 14.16 -21.78 -5.89
CA ASN A 349 13.38 -23.03 -5.85
C ASN A 349 12.01 -22.95 -6.53
N THR A 350 11.91 -22.16 -7.60
CA THR A 350 10.67 -22.01 -8.36
C THR A 350 10.47 -23.14 -9.37
N VAL A 351 9.21 -23.49 -9.67
CA VAL A 351 8.86 -24.54 -10.65
C VAL A 351 9.27 -24.18 -12.07
N ARG A 352 9.43 -22.88 -12.35
CA ARG A 352 9.77 -22.29 -13.65
C ARG A 352 10.61 -21.03 -13.45
N PRO A 353 11.32 -20.56 -14.48
CA PRO A 353 12.06 -19.29 -14.42
C PRO A 353 11.15 -18.08 -14.14
N HIS A 354 11.67 -17.12 -13.37
CA HIS A 354 11.14 -15.76 -13.26
C HIS A 354 11.19 -15.08 -14.63
N GLN A 355 10.14 -14.35 -14.98
CA GLN A 355 10.09 -13.61 -16.24
C GLN A 355 10.50 -12.17 -15.99
N ILE A 356 11.57 -11.72 -16.64
CA ILE A 356 12.05 -10.34 -16.55
C ILE A 356 12.06 -9.78 -17.96
N THR A 357 11.02 -9.02 -18.33
CA THR A 357 10.80 -8.63 -19.73
C THR A 357 10.50 -7.14 -19.91
N ASP A 358 11.07 -6.57 -20.96
CA ASP A 358 10.80 -5.20 -21.42
C ASP A 358 11.02 -4.09 -20.35
N ASN A 359 11.78 -4.36 -19.30
CA ASN A 359 12.04 -3.35 -18.25
C ASN A 359 13.09 -2.34 -18.75
N SER A 360 12.90 -1.08 -18.38
CA SER A 360 13.85 0.01 -18.66
C SER A 360 14.50 0.48 -17.36
N ILE A 361 15.81 0.33 -17.28
CA ILE A 361 16.61 0.72 -16.12
C ILE A 361 17.58 1.81 -16.54
N GLU A 362 17.60 2.93 -15.81
CA GLU A 362 18.53 4.03 -16.01
C GLU A 362 19.37 4.25 -14.75
N ASN A 363 20.69 4.36 -14.87
CA ASN A 363 21.57 4.78 -13.76
C ASN A 363 22.81 5.53 -14.29
N PHE A 364 23.71 5.91 -13.39
CA PHE A 364 24.97 6.62 -13.71
C PHE A 364 26.11 5.70 -14.15
N GLY A 365 25.82 4.45 -14.54
CA GLY A 365 26.83 3.47 -14.93
C GLY A 365 27.60 2.87 -13.76
N GLN A 366 27.00 2.86 -12.57
CA GLN A 366 27.58 2.23 -11.37
C GLN A 366 27.77 0.73 -11.59
N VAL A 367 28.87 0.21 -11.03
CA VAL A 367 29.23 -1.21 -11.07
C VAL A 367 29.41 -1.76 -9.66
N ASP A 368 29.17 -3.05 -9.49
CA ASP A 368 29.39 -3.75 -8.23
C ASP A 368 30.88 -4.06 -7.96
N GLN A 369 31.17 -4.74 -6.85
CA GLN A 369 32.53 -5.11 -6.46
C GLN A 369 33.25 -6.02 -7.48
N ALA A 370 32.50 -6.73 -8.34
CA ALA A 370 33.03 -7.57 -9.40
C ALA A 370 33.11 -6.83 -10.76
N GLY A 371 32.81 -5.53 -10.79
CA GLY A 371 32.82 -4.72 -12.01
C GLY A 371 31.61 -4.93 -12.92
N ARG A 372 30.54 -5.56 -12.43
CA ARG A 372 29.31 -5.80 -13.20
C ARG A 372 28.35 -4.62 -13.08
N PRO A 373 27.62 -4.23 -14.13
CA PRO A 373 26.61 -3.18 -14.05
C PRO A 373 25.57 -3.46 -12.95
N MET A 374 25.20 -2.44 -12.17
CA MET A 374 24.18 -2.56 -11.13
C MET A 374 22.75 -2.53 -11.72
N THR A 375 22.48 -3.41 -12.68
CA THR A 375 21.18 -3.53 -13.37
C THR A 375 20.34 -4.61 -12.72
N PHE A 376 20.88 -5.83 -12.70
CA PHE A 376 20.27 -7.00 -12.10
C PHE A 376 21.24 -7.64 -11.10
N SER A 377 20.72 -8.11 -9.97
CA SER A 377 21.45 -8.93 -9.01
C SER A 377 20.64 -10.16 -8.65
N TYR A 378 21.25 -11.32 -8.85
CA TYR A 378 20.70 -12.61 -8.43
C TYR A 378 21.49 -13.15 -7.27
N LEU A 379 20.84 -13.94 -6.40
CA LEU A 379 21.50 -14.52 -5.22
C LEU A 379 22.66 -15.42 -5.65
N ASN A 380 22.40 -16.29 -6.63
CA ASN A 380 23.32 -17.27 -7.21
C ASN A 380 22.62 -17.92 -8.44
N SER A 381 23.12 -19.07 -8.90
CA SER A 381 22.54 -19.86 -9.98
C SER A 381 21.21 -20.55 -9.64
N ASP A 382 20.75 -20.50 -8.39
CA ASP A 382 19.50 -21.11 -7.94
C ASP A 382 18.28 -20.23 -8.29
N VAL A 383 18.52 -18.97 -8.65
CA VAL A 383 17.50 -18.07 -9.20
C VAL A 383 17.34 -18.39 -10.69
N LEU A 384 16.25 -19.07 -11.03
CA LEU A 384 15.91 -19.38 -12.42
C LEU A 384 15.31 -18.13 -13.08
N VAL A 385 15.89 -17.65 -14.19
CA VAL A 385 15.42 -16.44 -14.88
C VAL A 385 15.29 -16.64 -16.40
N ASP A 386 14.30 -15.99 -16.99
CA ASP A 386 14.13 -15.78 -18.42
C ASP A 386 14.09 -14.27 -18.68
N GLU A 387 15.21 -13.73 -19.18
CA GLU A 387 15.41 -12.31 -19.43
C GLU A 387 15.25 -11.98 -20.91
N ASN A 388 14.30 -11.12 -21.25
CA ASN A 388 14.08 -10.72 -22.65
C ASN A 388 13.83 -9.21 -22.80
N ASN A 389 14.44 -8.58 -23.80
CA ASN A 389 14.19 -7.18 -24.18
C ASN A 389 14.35 -6.12 -23.08
N ASN A 390 15.03 -6.42 -21.97
CA ASN A 390 15.35 -5.41 -20.96
C ASN A 390 16.39 -4.43 -21.50
N ARG A 391 16.28 -3.16 -21.11
CA ARG A 391 17.17 -2.08 -21.56
C ARG A 391 17.82 -1.41 -20.36
N HIS A 392 19.14 -1.27 -20.42
CA HIS A 392 19.90 -0.49 -19.46
C HIS A 392 20.48 0.76 -20.15
N TYR A 393 20.10 1.92 -19.65
CA TYR A 393 20.58 3.22 -20.07
C TYR A 393 21.58 3.77 -19.04
N ILE A 394 22.71 4.28 -19.53
CA ILE A 394 23.71 4.95 -18.72
C ILE A 394 23.65 6.43 -19.05
N VAL A 395 23.36 7.26 -18.05
CA VAL A 395 23.41 8.71 -18.21
C VAL A 395 24.75 9.19 -17.66
N SER A 396 25.49 9.91 -18.51
CA SER A 396 26.66 10.65 -18.07
C SER A 396 26.18 11.99 -17.51
N GLU A 397 26.56 12.31 -16.28
CA GLU A 397 26.51 13.70 -15.84
C GLU A 397 27.44 14.48 -16.77
N LYS A 398 26.90 15.43 -17.52
CA LYS A 398 27.75 16.45 -18.14
C LYS A 398 28.42 17.16 -16.98
N ALA A 399 29.74 16.98 -16.84
CA ALA A 399 30.55 17.81 -15.96
C ALA A 399 30.22 19.27 -16.27
N GLN A 400 29.61 19.96 -15.31
CA GLN A 400 29.44 21.42 -15.34
C GLN A 400 30.71 22.07 -14.82
#